data_AF-A0A6G2PXQ4-F1
#
_entry.id   AF-A0A6G2PXQ4-F1
#
_cell.length_a   1.000
_cell.length_b   1.000
_cell.length_c   1.000
_cell.angle_alpha   90.00
_cell.angle_beta   90.00
_cell.angle_gamma   90.00
#
_symmetry.space_group_name_H-M   'P 1'
#
loop_
_entity.id
_entity.type
_entity.pdbx_description
1 polymer ?
#
loop_
_entity_poly.entity_id
_entity_poly.type
_entity_poly.pdbx_seq_one_letter_code
_entity_poly.pdbx_strand_id
1 'polypeptide(L)'
;TALHSGDITIGAKGYLTLNPLKYTHALLSIVLPVLFVIMGGIGLPGGAVFIERGRIRGRGRLSLISAAGPLTNALFAVVCTAPFWLHALDGVPMVFRFALAFLALLQVTAALLNLLPVPGLDGYGVLEPWLPYRVKRQVEAFPMFGLLIVFALLWIPSLNIAFFGLIHDILRGLGVDSAYSDCGYWLYRFWNGTPEVCTVSP
;
A
#
# COMPACT_ATOMS: atom_id res chain seq x y z
N THR A 1 1.11 -33.40 -2.46
CA THR A 1 2.43 -32.73 -2.29
C THR A 1 3.00 -32.41 -3.66
N ALA A 2 3.58 -31.21 -3.83
CA ALA A 2 4.08 -30.67 -5.10
C ALA A 2 5.29 -31.42 -5.71
N LEU A 3 5.61 -32.62 -5.20
CA LEU A 3 6.66 -33.49 -5.72
C LEU A 3 6.13 -34.50 -6.74
N HIS A 4 4.83 -34.82 -6.74
CA HIS A 4 4.26 -35.87 -7.59
C HIS A 4 3.85 -35.37 -9.00
N SER A 5 4.16 -34.12 -9.33
CA SER A 5 3.79 -33.49 -10.61
C SER A 5 4.98 -33.10 -11.50
N GLY A 6 6.17 -33.65 -11.23
CA GLY A 6 7.24 -33.72 -12.23
C GLY A 6 7.86 -32.39 -12.62
N ASP A 7 8.10 -31.49 -11.67
CA ASP A 7 8.81 -30.24 -11.94
C ASP A 7 10.19 -30.23 -11.26
N ILE A 8 11.20 -30.58 -12.05
CA ILE A 8 12.63 -30.61 -11.67
C ILE A 8 13.27 -29.21 -11.63
N THR A 9 12.49 -28.13 -11.83
CA THR A 9 13.03 -26.75 -11.82
C THR A 9 12.92 -26.02 -10.49
N ILE A 10 12.33 -26.63 -9.45
CA ILE A 10 12.14 -26.01 -8.13
C ILE A 10 13.44 -25.96 -7.31
N GLY A 11 14.42 -26.83 -7.60
CA GLY A 11 15.69 -26.88 -6.86
C GLY A 11 16.65 -25.71 -7.15
N ALA A 12 16.58 -25.07 -8.32
CA ALA A 12 17.62 -24.14 -8.78
C ALA A 12 17.40 -22.67 -8.35
N LYS A 13 16.22 -22.31 -7.83
CA LYS A 13 15.87 -20.89 -7.56
C LYS A 13 16.14 -20.40 -6.14
N GLY A 14 16.74 -21.21 -5.25
CA GLY A 14 17.23 -20.71 -3.96
C GLY A 14 16.14 -20.24 -2.98
N TYR A 15 14.87 -20.57 -3.22
CA TYR A 15 13.74 -20.23 -2.34
C TYR A 15 13.79 -20.93 -0.96
N LEU A 16 14.76 -21.83 -0.74
CA LEU A 16 14.97 -22.53 0.53
C LEU A 16 16.08 -21.92 1.40
N THR A 17 16.71 -20.82 0.99
CA THR A 17 17.63 -20.08 1.86
C THR A 17 16.94 -18.88 2.47
N LEU A 18 16.77 -18.89 3.81
CA LEU A 18 16.45 -17.74 4.66
C LEU A 18 17.61 -16.72 4.64
N ASN A 19 17.98 -16.24 3.46
CA ASN A 19 19.04 -15.25 3.29
C ASN A 19 18.49 -14.05 2.52
N PRO A 20 18.04 -12.99 3.23
CA PRO A 20 17.44 -11.80 2.62
C PRO A 20 18.42 -11.01 1.74
N LEU A 21 19.73 -11.32 1.78
CA LEU A 21 20.77 -10.65 1.00
C LEU A 21 21.01 -11.24 -0.41
N LYS A 22 20.46 -12.42 -0.72
CA LYS A 22 20.50 -12.97 -2.09
C LYS A 22 19.39 -12.44 -2.99
N TYR A 23 18.45 -11.67 -2.44
CA TYR A 23 17.55 -10.82 -3.20
C TYR A 23 18.34 -9.60 -3.67
N THR A 24 18.87 -9.66 -4.88
CA THR A 24 19.54 -8.54 -5.56
C THR A 24 18.64 -7.31 -5.77
N HIS A 25 17.35 -7.39 -5.41
CA HIS A 25 16.42 -6.27 -5.40
C HIS A 25 15.95 -5.85 -3.99
N ALA A 26 16.53 -6.41 -2.91
CA ALA A 26 16.21 -6.07 -1.53
C ALA A 26 16.56 -4.61 -1.19
N LEU A 27 17.64 -4.08 -1.77
CA LEU A 27 18.00 -2.67 -1.62
C LEU A 27 16.87 -1.75 -2.11
N LEU A 28 16.39 -1.92 -3.34
CA LEU A 28 15.29 -1.09 -3.86
C LEU A 28 13.94 -1.41 -3.19
N SER A 29 13.68 -2.68 -2.87
CA SER A 29 12.38 -3.11 -2.33
C SER A 29 12.22 -2.90 -0.82
N ILE A 30 13.31 -2.74 -0.06
CA ILE A 30 13.30 -2.56 1.41
C ILE A 30 13.91 -1.21 1.79
N VAL A 31 15.05 -0.82 1.22
CA VAL A 31 15.73 0.43 1.61
C VAL A 31 14.99 1.66 1.11
N LEU A 32 14.36 1.62 -0.08
CA LEU A 32 13.61 2.76 -0.60
C LEU A 32 12.33 3.05 0.20
N PRO A 33 11.48 2.06 0.55
CA PRO A 33 10.34 2.29 1.46
C PRO A 33 10.78 2.77 2.85
N VAL A 34 11.85 2.22 3.40
CA VAL A 34 12.39 2.61 4.72
C VAL A 34 12.95 4.03 4.70
N LEU A 35 13.73 4.41 3.67
CA LEU A 35 14.23 5.77 3.50
C LEU A 35 13.09 6.79 3.42
N PHE A 36 11.98 6.45 2.78
CA PHE A 36 10.80 7.32 2.70
C PHE A 36 10.10 7.50 4.05
N VAL A 37 9.95 6.41 4.82
CA VAL A 37 9.42 6.47 6.19
C VAL A 37 10.25 7.42 7.05
N ILE A 38 11.58 7.37 6.90
CA ILE A 38 12.54 8.21 7.63
C ILE A 38 12.53 9.67 7.11
N MET A 39 12.45 9.88 5.80
CA MET A 39 12.55 11.22 5.17
C MET A 39 11.31 12.10 5.30
N GLY A 40 10.20 11.59 5.81
CA GLY A 40 9.02 12.42 5.97
C GLY A 40 7.79 11.98 5.17
N GLY A 41 7.87 10.90 4.40
CA GLY A 41 6.72 10.31 3.71
C GLY A 41 5.99 9.26 4.55
N ILE A 42 4.67 9.21 4.44
CA ILE A 42 3.90 8.04 4.88
C ILE A 42 4.37 6.89 4.00
N GLY A 43 4.90 5.83 4.62
CA GLY A 43 5.44 4.68 3.89
C GLY A 43 4.39 4.17 2.91
N LEU A 44 4.71 4.14 1.61
CA LEU A 44 3.91 3.39 0.66
C LEU A 44 3.83 1.95 1.20
N PRO A 45 2.67 1.28 1.18
CA PRO A 45 2.54 -0.10 1.63
C PRO A 45 3.65 -0.90 0.94
N GLY A 46 4.60 -1.38 1.75
CA GLY A 46 5.86 -1.89 1.26
C GLY A 46 5.64 -3.12 0.39
N GLY A 47 6.26 -3.09 -0.80
CA GLY A 47 6.58 -4.26 -1.60
C GLY A 47 5.39 -5.03 -2.15
N ALA A 48 5.15 -4.84 -3.45
CA ALA A 48 4.36 -5.75 -4.29
C ALA A 48 4.61 -7.22 -3.88
N VAL A 49 3.65 -7.83 -3.20
CA VAL A 49 3.64 -9.28 -3.01
C VAL A 49 3.35 -9.85 -4.38
N PHE A 50 4.40 -10.34 -5.04
CA PHE A 50 4.32 -11.00 -6.34
C PHE A 50 3.49 -12.28 -6.20
N ILE A 51 2.18 -12.18 -6.35
CA ILE A 51 1.31 -13.34 -6.49
C ILE A 51 1.54 -13.90 -7.90
N GLU A 52 2.07 -15.12 -7.98
CA GLU A 52 2.36 -15.83 -9.24
C GLU A 52 1.08 -16.07 -10.05
N ARG A 53 0.84 -15.22 -11.06
CA ARG A 53 -0.37 -15.19 -11.91
C ARG A 53 -0.45 -16.32 -12.95
N GLY A 54 0.44 -17.30 -12.89
CA GLY A 54 0.67 -18.26 -13.99
C GLY A 54 -0.38 -19.35 -14.20
N ARG A 55 -1.44 -19.45 -13.38
CA ARG A 55 -2.28 -20.67 -13.37
C ARG A 55 -3.80 -20.50 -13.44
N ILE A 56 -4.31 -19.29 -13.68
CA ILE A 56 -5.76 -19.04 -13.61
C ILE A 56 -6.32 -18.72 -15.01
N ARG A 57 -7.24 -19.57 -15.47
CA ARG A 57 -7.89 -19.46 -16.79
C ARG A 57 -9.07 -18.47 -16.72
N GLY A 58 -8.97 -17.35 -17.44
CA GLY A 58 -10.08 -16.43 -17.74
C GLY A 58 -9.80 -14.95 -17.42
N ARG A 59 -9.93 -14.06 -18.42
CA ARG A 59 -9.62 -12.62 -18.34
C ARG A 59 -10.35 -11.90 -17.19
N GLY A 60 -11.64 -12.20 -16.99
CA GLY A 60 -12.43 -11.59 -15.91
C GLY A 60 -12.08 -12.09 -14.51
N ARG A 61 -11.65 -13.36 -14.37
CA ARG A 61 -11.21 -13.91 -13.08
C ARG A 61 -9.86 -13.34 -12.66
N LEU A 62 -8.94 -13.11 -13.61
CA LEU A 62 -7.69 -12.40 -13.34
C LEU A 62 -7.95 -10.96 -12.86
N SER A 63 -8.86 -10.22 -13.51
CA SER A 63 -9.22 -8.87 -13.06
C SER A 63 -9.84 -8.87 -11.66
N LEU A 64 -10.74 -9.82 -11.35
CA LEU A 64 -11.36 -9.94 -10.02
C LEU A 64 -10.34 -10.29 -8.92
N ILE A 65 -9.40 -11.18 -9.19
CA ILE A 65 -8.35 -11.55 -8.23
C ILE A 65 -7.42 -10.36 -7.97
N SER A 66 -7.06 -9.61 -9.01
CA SER A 66 -6.25 -8.41 -8.84
C SER A 66 -7.03 -7.28 -8.16
N ALA A 67 -8.36 -7.22 -8.32
CA ALA A 67 -9.20 -6.28 -7.59
C ALA A 67 -9.36 -6.63 -6.10
N ALA A 68 -9.08 -7.88 -5.69
CA ALA A 68 -9.25 -8.30 -4.31
C ALA A 68 -8.36 -7.51 -3.34
N GLY A 69 -7.12 -7.19 -3.71
CA GLY A 69 -6.19 -6.40 -2.89
C GLY A 69 -6.72 -4.98 -2.58
N PRO A 70 -7.01 -4.14 -3.59
CA PRO A 70 -7.60 -2.82 -3.40
C PRO A 70 -8.92 -2.87 -2.62
N LEU A 71 -9.77 -3.86 -2.90
CA LEU A 71 -11.04 -4.04 -2.21
C LEU A 71 -10.85 -4.41 -0.74
N THR A 72 -9.87 -5.25 -0.40
CA THR A 72 -9.57 -5.55 1.01
C THR A 72 -9.06 -4.32 1.74
N ASN A 73 -8.18 -3.52 1.15
CA ASN A 73 -7.70 -2.28 1.76
C ASN A 73 -8.85 -1.27 1.95
N ALA A 74 -9.74 -1.15 0.96
CA ALA A 74 -10.93 -0.31 1.07
C ALA A 74 -11.89 -0.80 2.16
N LEU A 75 -12.10 -2.11 2.28
CA LEU A 75 -12.91 -2.70 3.35
C LEU A 75 -12.30 -2.42 4.73
N PHE A 76 -10.98 -2.62 4.88
CA PHE A 76 -10.29 -2.30 6.13
C PHE A 76 -10.35 -0.80 6.44
N ALA A 77 -10.23 0.07 5.44
CA ALA A 77 -10.41 1.52 5.63
C ALA A 77 -11.80 1.81 6.20
N VAL A 78 -12.86 1.28 5.60
CA VAL A 78 -14.25 1.43 6.08
C VAL A 78 -14.41 0.92 7.50
N VAL A 79 -13.83 -0.24 7.84
CA VAL A 79 -13.90 -0.80 9.20
C VAL A 79 -13.15 0.08 10.20
N CYS A 80 -12.00 0.65 9.82
CA CYS A 80 -11.23 1.54 10.68
C CYS A 80 -11.90 2.91 10.87
N THR A 81 -12.59 3.42 9.85
CA THR A 81 -13.33 4.68 9.94
C THR A 81 -14.70 4.53 10.59
N ALA A 82 -15.26 3.32 10.63
CA ALA A 82 -16.61 3.08 11.15
C ALA A 82 -16.87 3.62 12.56
N PRO A 83 -15.94 3.48 13.53
CA PRO A 83 -16.13 4.04 14.86
C PRO A 83 -16.31 5.57 14.87
N PHE A 84 -15.73 6.29 13.90
CA PHE A 84 -15.80 7.75 13.83
C PHE A 84 -17.19 8.24 13.42
N TRP A 85 -17.77 7.70 12.34
CA TRP A 85 -19.11 8.10 11.90
C TRP A 85 -20.24 7.47 12.71
N LEU A 86 -20.00 6.34 13.39
CA LEU A 86 -20.99 5.72 14.28
C LEU A 86 -21.02 6.38 15.66
N HIS A 87 -20.16 7.37 15.92
CA HIS A 87 -19.97 7.99 17.23
C HIS A 87 -19.66 6.95 18.33
N ALA A 88 -18.99 5.85 17.96
CA ALA A 88 -18.66 4.74 18.87
C ALA A 88 -17.32 4.94 19.59
N LEU A 89 -16.77 6.16 19.55
CA LEU A 89 -15.49 6.52 20.16
C LEU A 89 -15.65 7.26 21.50
N ASP A 90 -16.88 7.47 21.97
CA ASP A 90 -17.13 8.12 23.27
C ASP A 90 -16.47 7.33 24.41
N GLY A 91 -15.74 8.03 25.29
CA GLY A 91 -14.98 7.42 26.37
C GLY A 91 -13.67 6.71 25.96
N VAL A 92 -13.38 6.58 24.66
CA VAL A 92 -12.12 5.97 24.18
C VAL A 92 -10.95 6.94 24.33
N PRO A 93 -9.77 6.50 24.83
CA PRO A 93 -8.59 7.36 24.96
C PRO A 93 -8.20 8.06 23.66
N MET A 94 -7.83 9.34 23.76
CA MET A 94 -7.54 10.17 22.57
C MET A 94 -6.37 9.62 21.73
N VAL A 95 -5.34 9.07 22.38
CA VAL A 95 -4.21 8.41 21.70
C VAL A 95 -4.67 7.23 20.84
N PHE A 96 -5.66 6.46 21.30
CA PHE A 96 -6.20 5.36 20.51
C PHE A 96 -6.99 5.88 19.30
N ARG A 97 -7.74 6.98 19.45
CA ARG A 97 -8.43 7.64 18.33
C ARG A 97 -7.43 8.13 17.27
N PHE A 98 -6.30 8.71 17.70
CA PHE A 98 -5.21 9.11 16.80
C PHE A 98 -4.60 7.91 16.06
N ALA A 99 -4.29 6.82 16.78
CA ALA A 99 -3.75 5.62 16.17
C ALA A 99 -4.74 4.99 15.15
N LEU A 100 -6.04 4.96 15.48
CA LEU A 100 -7.07 4.44 14.60
C LEU A 100 -7.26 5.31 13.35
N ALA A 101 -7.25 6.64 13.50
CA ALA A 101 -7.31 7.59 12.38
C ALA A 101 -6.09 7.45 11.46
N PHE A 102 -4.89 7.29 12.03
CA PHE A 102 -3.68 7.04 11.26
C PHE A 102 -3.71 5.68 10.56
N LEU A 103 -4.24 4.64 11.20
CA LEU A 103 -4.43 3.35 10.54
C LEU A 103 -5.40 3.46 9.35
N ALA A 104 -6.49 4.21 9.50
CA ALA A 104 -7.42 4.49 8.40
C ALA A 104 -6.71 5.23 7.25
N LEU A 105 -5.87 6.24 7.56
CA LEU A 105 -5.03 6.94 6.58
C LEU A 105 -4.15 5.97 5.79
N LEU A 106 -3.49 5.02 6.46
CA LEU A 106 -2.67 4.01 5.80
C LEU A 106 -3.51 3.11 4.87
N GLN A 107 -4.69 2.67 5.32
CA GLN A 107 -5.56 1.79 4.51
C GLN A 107 -6.12 2.49 3.27
N VAL A 108 -6.56 3.75 3.41
CA VAL A 108 -7.02 4.57 2.26
C VAL A 108 -5.87 4.81 1.29
N THR A 109 -4.68 5.16 1.80
CA THR A 109 -3.47 5.33 0.99
C THR A 109 -3.15 4.04 0.23
N ALA A 110 -3.17 2.90 0.91
CA ALA A 110 -2.92 1.59 0.32
C ALA A 110 -3.95 1.23 -0.76
N ALA A 111 -5.24 1.50 -0.51
CA ALA A 111 -6.30 1.25 -1.48
C ALA A 111 -6.12 2.11 -2.73
N LEU A 112 -5.84 3.41 -2.58
CA LEU A 112 -5.65 4.32 -3.72
C LEU A 112 -4.40 3.97 -4.54
N LEU A 113 -3.27 3.69 -3.89
CA LEU A 113 -2.06 3.26 -4.58
C LEU A 113 -2.30 1.94 -5.32
N ASN A 114 -2.97 0.97 -4.68
CA ASN A 114 -3.28 -0.30 -5.32
C ASN A 114 -4.32 -0.17 -6.44
N LEU A 115 -5.08 0.92 -6.53
CA LEU A 115 -5.94 1.20 -7.67
C LEU A 115 -5.19 1.83 -8.86
N LEU A 116 -3.98 2.36 -8.66
CA LEU A 116 -3.23 3.00 -9.74
C LEU A 116 -2.90 1.98 -10.84
N PRO A 117 -3.05 2.37 -12.13
CA PRO A 117 -2.80 1.50 -13.27
C PRO A 117 -1.29 1.37 -13.58
N VAL A 118 -0.49 1.10 -12.55
CA VAL A 118 0.97 1.10 -12.62
C VAL A 118 1.50 -0.33 -12.51
N PRO A 119 2.44 -0.75 -13.38
CA PRO A 119 3.01 -2.09 -13.36
C PRO A 119 3.57 -2.47 -11.98
N GLY A 120 3.24 -3.65 -11.48
CA GLY A 120 3.63 -4.09 -10.13
C GLY A 120 2.64 -3.73 -9.02
N LEU A 121 1.64 -2.89 -9.29
CA LEU A 121 0.49 -2.67 -8.40
C LEU A 121 -0.74 -3.44 -8.89
N ASP A 122 -1.69 -3.65 -7.97
CA ASP A 122 -2.89 -4.45 -8.21
C ASP A 122 -3.79 -3.86 -9.32
N GLY A 123 -3.88 -2.53 -9.43
CA GLY A 123 -4.69 -1.82 -10.41
C GLY A 123 -4.23 -2.07 -11.84
N TYR A 124 -2.92 -2.23 -12.05
CA TYR A 124 -2.40 -2.70 -13.34
C TYR A 124 -2.85 -4.13 -13.63
N GLY A 125 -2.88 -5.02 -12.65
CA GLY A 125 -3.36 -6.39 -12.88
C GLY A 125 -4.87 -6.49 -13.17
N VAL A 126 -5.66 -5.49 -12.76
CA VAL A 126 -7.07 -5.39 -13.17
C VAL A 126 -7.17 -5.06 -14.67
N LEU A 127 -6.33 -4.13 -15.14
CA LEU A 127 -6.30 -3.67 -16.53
C LEU A 127 -5.53 -4.60 -17.46
N GLU A 128 -4.52 -5.30 -16.95
CA GLU A 128 -3.58 -6.14 -17.68
C GLU A 128 -4.32 -7.07 -18.65
N PRO A 129 -5.35 -7.86 -18.28
CA PRO A 129 -6.07 -8.74 -19.19
C PRO A 129 -6.64 -8.06 -20.45
N TRP A 130 -6.89 -6.75 -20.39
CA TRP A 130 -7.51 -5.94 -21.44
C TRP A 130 -6.50 -5.22 -22.34
N LEU A 131 -5.22 -5.14 -21.94
CA LEU A 131 -4.17 -4.52 -22.74
C LEU A 131 -3.77 -5.39 -23.95
N PRO A 132 -3.45 -4.77 -25.10
CA PRO A 132 -2.95 -5.47 -26.27
C PRO A 132 -1.60 -6.15 -25.97
N TYR A 133 -1.36 -7.32 -26.59
CA TYR A 133 -0.21 -8.17 -26.32
C TYR A 133 1.16 -7.46 -26.47
N ARG A 134 1.25 -6.49 -27.40
CA ARG A 134 2.47 -5.67 -27.59
C ARG A 134 2.83 -4.85 -26.34
N VAL A 135 1.82 -4.26 -25.68
CA VAL A 135 2.03 -3.44 -24.49
C VAL A 135 2.35 -4.32 -23.29
N LYS A 136 1.70 -5.48 -23.16
CA LYS A 136 2.04 -6.47 -22.11
C LYS A 136 3.51 -6.86 -22.16
N ARG A 137 3.99 -7.27 -23.34
CA ARG A 137 5.38 -7.71 -23.52
C ARG A 137 6.41 -6.61 -23.25
N GLN A 138 6.07 -5.35 -23.53
CA GLN A 138 6.92 -4.20 -23.22
C GLN A 138 6.97 -3.90 -21.71
N VAL A 139 5.85 -4.08 -21.01
CA VAL A 139 5.72 -3.79 -19.58
C VAL A 139 6.22 -4.95 -18.71
N GLU A 140 6.03 -6.21 -19.13
CA GLU A 140 6.56 -7.41 -18.49
C GLU A 140 8.09 -7.42 -18.42
N ALA A 141 8.77 -6.71 -19.33
CA ALA A 141 10.22 -6.58 -19.30
C ALA A 141 10.73 -5.78 -18.09
N PHE A 142 9.85 -4.99 -17.44
CA PHE A 142 10.25 -3.98 -16.45
C PHE A 142 9.24 -3.80 -15.28
N PRO A 143 8.85 -4.87 -14.56
CA PRO A 143 7.89 -4.77 -13.45
C PRO A 143 8.39 -3.87 -12.31
N MET A 144 9.70 -3.76 -12.13
CA MET A 144 10.32 -2.94 -11.08
C MET A 144 10.18 -1.42 -11.30
N PHE A 145 10.00 -1.00 -12.55
CA PHE A 145 9.93 0.42 -12.88
C PHE A 145 8.62 1.05 -12.46
N GLY A 146 7.52 0.30 -12.32
CA GLY A 146 6.24 0.88 -11.94
C GLY A 146 6.26 1.47 -10.53
N LEU A 147 6.82 0.76 -9.55
CA LEU A 147 7.00 1.29 -8.20
C LEU A 147 7.89 2.55 -8.20
N LEU A 148 8.99 2.53 -8.98
CA LEU A 148 9.87 3.69 -9.13
C LEU A 148 9.16 4.89 -9.77
N ILE A 149 8.27 4.67 -10.73
CA ILE A 149 7.46 5.73 -11.34
C ILE A 149 6.53 6.35 -10.31
N VAL A 150 5.85 5.54 -9.48
CA VAL A 150 5.00 6.06 -8.39
C VAL A 150 5.80 6.90 -7.42
N PHE A 151 6.99 6.44 -7.03
CA PHE A 151 7.89 7.23 -6.20
C PHE A 151 8.31 8.54 -6.85
N ALA A 152 8.71 8.52 -8.13
CA ALA A 152 9.11 9.71 -8.86
C ALA A 152 7.96 10.72 -8.99
N LEU A 153 6.73 10.24 -9.22
CA LEU A 153 5.53 11.09 -9.25
C LEU A 153 5.24 11.71 -7.89
N LEU A 154 5.30 10.93 -6.80
CA LEU A 154 5.06 11.43 -5.44
C LEU A 154 6.21 12.28 -4.89
N TRP A 155 7.37 12.30 -5.54
CA TRP A 155 8.45 13.24 -5.22
C TRP A 155 8.13 14.67 -5.68
N ILE A 156 7.27 14.81 -6.68
CA ILE A 156 6.84 16.13 -7.16
C ILE A 156 5.91 16.73 -6.11
N PRO A 157 6.25 17.89 -5.49
CA PRO A 157 5.49 18.46 -4.38
C PRO A 157 4.01 18.66 -4.71
N SER A 158 3.70 19.16 -5.90
CA SER A 158 2.32 19.40 -6.34
C SER A 158 1.48 18.12 -6.42
N LEU A 159 2.09 17.02 -6.91
CA LEU A 159 1.41 15.73 -6.99
C LEU A 159 1.26 15.09 -5.60
N ASN A 160 2.28 15.23 -4.75
CA ASN A 160 2.23 14.77 -3.37
C ASN A 160 1.09 15.45 -2.60
N ILE A 161 1.02 16.78 -2.66
CA ILE A 161 -0.03 17.57 -2.01
C ILE A 161 -1.41 17.20 -2.54
N ALA A 162 -1.57 17.06 -3.87
CA ALA A 162 -2.84 16.65 -4.45
C ALA A 162 -3.25 15.23 -4.03
N PHE A 163 -2.30 14.29 -4.00
CA PHE A 163 -2.53 12.91 -3.62
C PHE A 163 -2.95 12.78 -2.15
N PHE A 164 -2.20 13.40 -1.22
CA PHE A 164 -2.58 13.40 0.18
C PHE A 164 -3.82 14.25 0.44
N GLY A 165 -4.04 15.34 -0.31
CA GLY A 165 -5.29 16.12 -0.25
C GLY A 165 -6.51 15.25 -0.54
N LEU A 166 -6.46 14.45 -1.62
CA LEU A 166 -7.51 13.48 -1.94
C LEU A 166 -7.73 12.45 -0.82
N ILE A 167 -6.66 11.94 -0.22
CA ILE A 167 -6.78 11.01 0.92
C ILE A 167 -7.48 11.67 2.11
N HIS A 168 -7.10 12.90 2.47
CA HIS A 168 -7.73 13.63 3.56
C HIS A 168 -9.19 13.98 3.26
N ASP A 169 -9.52 14.31 2.02
CA ASP A 169 -10.91 14.56 1.61
C ASP A 169 -11.77 13.30 1.72
N ILE A 170 -11.23 12.13 1.33
CA ILE A 170 -11.90 10.84 1.52
C ILE A 170 -12.10 10.59 3.02
N LEU A 171 -11.06 10.69 3.83
CA LEU A 171 -11.14 10.48 5.28
C LEU A 171 -12.15 11.41 5.96
N ARG A 172 -12.18 12.69 5.57
CA ARG A 172 -13.16 13.66 6.05
C ARG A 172 -14.58 13.25 5.66
N GLY A 173 -14.77 12.77 4.43
CA GLY A 173 -16.03 12.17 3.99
C GLY A 173 -16.44 10.92 4.79
N LEU A 174 -15.46 10.17 5.31
CA LEU A 174 -15.67 9.03 6.22
C LEU A 174 -15.72 9.44 7.70
N GLY A 175 -15.82 10.74 8.03
CA GLY A 175 -15.98 11.25 9.39
C GLY A 175 -14.69 11.32 10.22
N VAL A 176 -13.51 11.14 9.60
CA VAL A 176 -12.21 11.27 10.27
C VAL A 176 -11.66 12.67 10.01
N ASP A 177 -11.51 13.47 11.08
CA ASP A 177 -10.84 14.78 10.99
C ASP A 177 -9.33 14.58 10.70
N SER A 178 -8.78 15.40 9.81
CA SER A 178 -7.36 15.45 9.49
C SER A 178 -6.49 15.63 10.74
N ALA A 179 -6.98 16.37 11.74
CA ALA A 179 -6.25 16.54 13.00
C ALA A 179 -5.96 15.21 13.71
N TYR A 180 -6.89 14.23 13.66
CA TYR A 180 -6.65 12.93 14.29
C TYR A 180 -5.62 12.10 13.53
N SER A 181 -5.68 12.08 12.20
CA SER A 181 -4.72 11.34 11.37
C SER A 181 -3.32 11.97 11.43
N ASP A 182 -3.24 13.31 11.50
CA ASP A 182 -1.98 14.05 11.63
C ASP A 182 -1.34 13.79 12.99
N CYS A 183 -2.11 13.89 14.09
CA CYS A 183 -1.58 13.57 15.41
C CYS A 183 -1.15 12.10 15.53
N GLY A 184 -1.89 11.17 14.90
CA GLY A 184 -1.48 9.77 14.83
C GLY A 184 -0.17 9.58 14.04
N TYR A 185 0.03 10.32 12.96
CA TYR A 185 1.26 10.32 12.19
C TYR A 185 2.46 10.87 12.97
N TRP A 186 2.27 11.95 13.73
CA TRP A 186 3.30 12.50 14.62
C TRP A 186 3.65 11.51 15.74
N LEU A 187 2.66 10.89 16.37
CA LEU A 187 2.87 9.87 17.40
C LEU A 187 3.61 8.64 16.85
N TYR A 188 3.32 8.24 15.61
CA TYR A 188 4.06 7.18 14.92
C TYR A 188 5.54 7.54 14.72
N ARG A 189 5.85 8.83 14.48
CA ARG A 189 7.21 9.36 14.38
C ARG A 189 7.77 9.81 15.71
N PHE A 190 7.79 8.89 16.67
CA PHE A 190 8.25 9.16 18.04
C PHE A 190 9.68 9.75 18.10
N TRP A 191 10.51 9.56 17.06
CA TRP A 191 11.87 10.10 16.99
C TRP A 191 11.96 11.58 16.58
N ASN A 192 10.90 12.21 16.04
CA ASN A 192 10.89 13.62 15.64
C ASN A 192 10.31 14.57 16.71
N GLY A 193 9.94 14.02 17.87
CA GLY A 193 9.21 14.74 18.91
C GLY A 193 7.71 14.84 18.61
N THR A 194 6.90 14.84 19.67
CA THR A 194 5.44 14.96 19.56
C THR A 194 5.02 16.42 19.77
N PRO A 195 4.26 17.03 18.84
CA PRO A 195 3.72 18.37 19.05
C PRO A 195 2.87 18.43 20.32
N GLU A 196 2.95 19.53 21.08
CA GLU A 196 2.16 19.71 22.31
C GLU A 196 0.66 19.56 22.04
N VAL A 197 0.18 20.06 20.91
CA VAL A 197 -1.22 19.93 20.46
C VAL A 197 -1.73 18.47 20.34
N CYS A 198 -0.82 17.50 20.19
CA CYS A 198 -1.16 16.07 20.13
C CYS A 198 -0.95 15.34 21.46
N THR A 199 -0.38 16.01 22.48
CA THR A 199 -0.18 15.46 23.83
C THR A 199 -1.15 16.05 24.86
N VAL A 200 -1.70 17.25 24.60
CA VAL A 200 -2.72 17.84 25.48
C VAL A 200 -4.05 17.11 25.26
N SER A 201 -4.34 16.14 26.12
CA SER A 201 -5.71 15.69 26.32
C SER A 201 -6.47 16.82 27.02
N PRO A 202 -7.61 17.32 26.50
CA PRO A 202 -8.52 18.12 27.32
C PRO A 202 -9.10 17.31 28.48
#